data_AF-A0A9C9Z5W1-F1
#
_entry.id   AF-A0A9C9Z5W1-F1
#
_cell.length_a   1.000
_cell.length_b   1.000
_cell.length_c   1.000
_cell.angle_alpha   90.00
_cell.angle_beta   90.00
_cell.angle_gamma   90.00
#
_symmetry.space_group_name_H-M   'P 1'
#
loop_
_entity.id
_entity.type
_entity.pdbx_description
1 polymer ?
#
loop_
_entity_poly.entity_id
_entity_poly.type
_entity_poly.pdbx_seq_one_letter_code
_entity_poly.pdbx_strand_id
1 'polypeptide(L)'
;MISSYRSERQFGSAVAALFLIAALWPLLGGEALAWPWLVAAAALLLLGWHNPQGLRPALRAWSTLGHWLGVINTHTLLAVAFFFVITPLALLFRLAGRDALRLKPRPAPSYWIEGEKRWDADSFTKQF
;
A
#
# COMPACT_ATOMS: atom_id res chain seq x y z
N MET A 1 18.66 4.72 -17.64
CA MET A 1 19.70 3.75 -17.20
C MET A 1 20.39 4.12 -15.86
N ILE A 2 20.22 5.33 -15.31
CA ILE A 2 20.91 5.80 -14.08
C ILE A 2 20.17 5.42 -12.77
N SER A 3 18.93 4.93 -12.83
CA SER A 3 18.09 4.66 -11.65
C SER A 3 18.42 3.37 -10.88
N SER A 4 19.03 2.36 -11.50
CA SER A 4 19.31 1.08 -10.82
C SER A 4 20.31 1.21 -9.66
N TYR A 5 21.37 2.01 -9.83
CA TYR A 5 22.42 2.15 -8.82
C TYR A 5 21.96 2.82 -7.53
N ARG A 6 20.99 3.73 -7.61
CA ARG A 6 20.40 4.38 -6.42
C ARG A 6 19.57 3.40 -5.60
N SER A 7 18.78 2.55 -6.27
CA SER A 7 17.96 1.52 -5.62
C SER A 7 18.80 0.44 -4.95
N GLU A 8 19.89 0.00 -5.60
CA GLU A 8 20.84 -0.98 -5.04
C GLU A 8 21.51 -0.49 -3.75
N ARG A 9 21.95 0.79 -3.73
CA ARG A 9 22.56 1.39 -2.53
C ARG A 9 21.55 1.64 -1.41
N GLN A 10 20.34 2.08 -1.73
CA GLN A 10 19.26 2.29 -0.75
C GLN A 10 18.83 0.96 -0.09
N PHE A 11 18.74 -0.10 -0.87
CA PHE A 11 18.49 -1.44 -0.34
C PHE A 11 19.63 -1.91 0.56
N GLY A 12 20.88 -1.77 0.11
CA GLY A 12 22.06 -2.12 0.91
C GLY A 12 22.12 -1.37 2.23
N SER A 13 21.83 -0.06 2.24
CA SER A 13 21.81 0.74 3.48
C SER A 13 20.63 0.37 4.40
N ALA A 14 19.45 0.10 3.84
CA ALA A 14 18.28 -0.31 4.62
C ALA A 14 18.50 -1.68 5.29
N VAL A 15 19.04 -2.65 4.53
CA VAL A 15 19.36 -3.98 5.05
C VAL A 15 20.48 -3.87 6.10
N ALA A 16 21.54 -3.11 5.83
CA ALA A 16 22.60 -2.89 6.81
C ALA A 16 22.09 -2.26 8.11
N ALA A 17 21.17 -1.28 8.03
CA ALA A 17 20.54 -0.68 9.20
C ALA A 17 19.74 -1.72 10.01
N LEU A 18 19.00 -2.61 9.33
CA LEU A 18 18.27 -3.71 9.98
C LEU A 18 19.23 -4.66 10.72
N PHE A 19 20.32 -5.07 10.08
CA PHE A 19 21.34 -5.93 10.70
C PHE A 19 22.06 -5.23 11.86
N LEU A 20 22.34 -3.92 11.78
CA LEU A 20 22.90 -3.14 12.87
C LEU A 20 21.96 -3.12 14.09
N ILE A 21 20.67 -2.85 13.88
CA ILE A 21 19.66 -2.88 14.95
C ILE A 21 19.60 -4.27 15.58
N ALA A 22 19.56 -5.33 14.76
CA ALA A 22 19.56 -6.71 15.24
C ALA A 22 20.83 -7.06 16.03
N ALA A 23 21.99 -6.52 15.64
CA ALA A 23 23.24 -6.74 16.35
C ALA A 23 23.36 -5.92 17.65
N LEU A 24 22.69 -4.77 17.72
CA LEU A 24 22.62 -3.90 18.90
C LEU A 24 21.52 -4.31 19.89
N TRP A 25 20.51 -5.06 19.45
CA TRP A 25 19.40 -5.51 20.30
C TRP A 25 19.83 -6.34 21.52
N PRO A 26 20.77 -7.30 21.42
CA PRO A 26 21.24 -8.09 22.57
C PRO A 26 22.00 -7.27 23.61
N LEU A 27 22.60 -6.13 23.21
CA LEU A 27 23.31 -5.23 24.14
C LEU A 27 22.36 -4.54 25.12
N LEU A 28 21.10 -4.34 24.74
CA LEU A 28 20.07 -3.79 25.64
C LEU A 28 19.66 -4.77 26.74
N GLY A 29 19.91 -6.07 26.54
CA GLY A 29 19.65 -7.14 27.51
C GLY A 29 20.87 -7.53 28.36
N GLY A 30 22.03 -6.89 28.17
CA GLY A 30 23.27 -7.24 28.88
C GLY A 30 23.98 -8.49 28.36
N GLU A 31 23.55 -9.04 27.21
CA GLU A 31 24.18 -10.21 26.60
C GLU A 31 25.40 -9.83 25.73
N ALA A 32 26.25 -10.82 25.47
CA ALA A 32 27.42 -10.65 24.64
C ALA A 32 27.04 -10.19 23.22
N LEU A 33 27.81 -9.24 22.71
CA LEU A 33 27.64 -8.67 21.39
C LEU A 33 27.63 -9.78 20.34
N ALA A 34 26.59 -9.84 19.53
CA ALA A 34 26.42 -10.88 18.52
C ALA A 34 27.35 -10.62 17.32
N TRP A 35 28.64 -10.91 17.51
CA TRP A 35 29.74 -10.75 16.56
C TRP A 35 29.43 -11.17 15.12
N PRO A 36 28.76 -12.33 14.85
CA PRO A 36 28.43 -12.71 13.48
C PRO A 36 27.48 -11.72 12.78
N TRP A 37 26.56 -11.07 13.51
CA TRP A 37 25.63 -10.09 12.95
C TRP A 37 26.31 -8.76 12.63
N LEU A 38 27.28 -8.34 13.44
CA LEU A 38 28.10 -7.17 13.16
C LEU A 38 29.01 -7.37 11.94
N VAL A 39 29.64 -8.54 11.82
CA VAL A 39 30.48 -8.87 10.66
C VAL A 39 29.62 -8.93 9.40
N ALA A 40 28.41 -9.50 9.47
CA ALA A 40 27.46 -9.50 8.36
C ALA A 40 27.04 -8.08 7.95
N ALA A 41 26.72 -7.20 8.92
CA ALA A 41 26.37 -5.81 8.66
C ALA A 41 27.52 -5.03 7.99
N ALA A 42 28.74 -5.19 8.50
CA ALA A 42 29.93 -4.55 7.95
C ALA A 42 30.24 -5.05 6.54
N ALA A 43 30.13 -6.36 6.29
CA ALA A 43 30.31 -6.96 4.97
C ALA A 43 29.28 -6.44 3.96
N LEU A 44 28.00 -6.33 4.37
CA LEU A 44 26.92 -5.78 3.55
C LEU A 44 27.13 -4.29 3.21
N LEU A 45 27.59 -3.49 4.18
CA LEU A 45 27.93 -2.07 3.95
C LEU A 45 29.11 -1.92 2.99
N LEU A 46 30.17 -2.72 3.17
CA LEU A 46 31.33 -2.72 2.28
C LEU A 46 30.96 -3.16 0.86
N LEU A 47 30.13 -4.20 0.72
CA LEU A 47 29.61 -4.62 -0.59
C LEU A 47 28.75 -3.54 -1.24
N GLY A 48 27.87 -2.89 -0.47
CA GLY A 48 27.02 -1.81 -0.96
C GLY A 48 27.80 -0.58 -1.43
N TRP A 49 28.95 -0.29 -0.80
CA TRP A 49 29.81 0.82 -1.17
C TRP A 49 30.70 0.50 -2.37
N HIS A 50 31.36 -0.68 -2.39
CA HIS A 50 32.40 -1.00 -3.36
C HIS A 50 31.86 -1.71 -4.62
N ASN A 51 30.86 -2.60 -4.49
CA ASN A 51 30.31 -3.33 -5.63
C ASN A 51 28.77 -3.52 -5.51
N PRO A 52 27.97 -2.49 -5.83
CA PRO A 52 26.51 -2.56 -5.76
C PRO A 52 25.90 -3.59 -6.74
N GLN A 53 26.65 -4.04 -7.74
CA GLN A 53 26.15 -5.02 -8.71
C GLN A 53 25.96 -6.41 -8.10
N GLY A 54 26.71 -6.77 -7.04
CA GLY A 54 26.53 -8.04 -6.32
C GLY A 54 25.21 -8.14 -5.55
N LEU A 55 24.60 -6.99 -5.20
CA LEU A 55 23.32 -6.92 -4.50
C LEU A 55 22.11 -7.00 -5.45
N ARG A 56 22.33 -6.94 -6.76
CA ARG A 56 21.26 -7.00 -7.78
C ARG A 56 20.38 -8.25 -7.71
N PRO A 57 20.91 -9.49 -7.64
CA PRO A 57 20.06 -10.68 -7.57
C PRO A 57 19.23 -10.70 -6.29
N ALA A 58 19.82 -10.33 -5.15
CA ALA A 58 19.12 -10.23 -3.88
C ALA A 58 18.01 -9.17 -3.90
N LEU A 59 18.30 -7.97 -4.43
CA LEU A 59 17.31 -6.90 -4.58
C LEU A 59 16.15 -7.32 -5.49
N ARG A 60 16.44 -8.01 -6.60
CA ARG A 60 15.40 -8.50 -7.51
C ARG A 60 14.51 -9.55 -6.84
N ALA A 61 15.10 -10.50 -6.13
CA ALA A 61 14.33 -11.51 -5.39
C ALA A 61 13.45 -10.84 -4.32
N TRP A 62 14.02 -9.94 -3.52
CA TRP A 62 13.29 -9.20 -2.49
C TRP A 62 12.16 -8.36 -3.08
N SER A 63 12.43 -7.62 -4.16
CA SER A 63 11.43 -6.78 -4.83
C SER A 63 10.30 -7.62 -5.44
N THR A 64 10.61 -8.79 -5.98
CA THR A 64 9.61 -9.70 -6.55
C THR A 64 8.70 -10.25 -5.45
N LEU A 65 9.28 -10.67 -4.32
CA LEU A 65 8.51 -11.09 -3.14
C LEU A 65 7.63 -9.95 -2.61
N GLY A 66 8.18 -8.75 -2.49
CA GLY A 66 7.44 -7.57 -2.07
C GLY A 66 6.29 -7.22 -3.02
N HIS A 67 6.49 -7.39 -4.32
CA HIS A 67 5.44 -7.18 -5.32
C HIS A 67 4.27 -8.16 -5.12
N TRP A 68 4.56 -9.46 -5.02
CA TRP A 68 3.52 -10.48 -4.79
C TRP A 68 2.79 -10.27 -3.47
N LEU A 69 3.52 -9.97 -2.39
CA LEU A 69 2.93 -9.61 -1.10
C LEU A 69 2.04 -8.36 -1.22
N GLY A 70 2.48 -7.35 -1.96
CA GLY A 70 1.70 -6.14 -2.21
C GLY A 70 0.40 -6.41 -2.97
N VAL A 71 0.44 -7.27 -4.00
CA VAL A 71 -0.75 -7.69 -4.75
C VAL A 71 -1.73 -8.43 -3.83
N ILE A 72 -1.24 -9.41 -3.06
CA ILE A 72 -2.07 -10.17 -2.12
C ILE A 72 -2.68 -9.24 -1.06
N ASN A 73 -1.86 -8.35 -0.48
CA ASN A 73 -2.31 -7.40 0.54
C ASN A 73 -3.38 -6.45 -0.01
N THR A 74 -3.20 -5.93 -1.22
CA THR A 74 -4.18 -5.04 -1.86
C THR A 74 -5.51 -5.76 -2.06
N HIS A 75 -5.50 -6.98 -2.60
CA HIS A 75 -6.72 -7.77 -2.79
C HIS A 75 -7.37 -8.13 -1.45
N THR A 76 -6.57 -8.48 -0.44
CA THR A 76 -7.05 -8.84 0.90
C THR A 76 -7.72 -7.63 1.56
N LEU A 77 -7.08 -6.46 1.54
CA LEU A 77 -7.64 -5.21 2.07
C LEU A 77 -8.93 -4.82 1.36
N LEU A 78 -8.97 -4.90 0.03
CA LEU A 78 -10.17 -4.65 -0.76
C LEU A 78 -11.30 -5.62 -0.42
N ALA A 79 -11.02 -6.92 -0.33
CA ALA A 79 -12.00 -7.92 0.04
C ALA A 79 -12.54 -7.67 1.46
N VAL A 80 -11.65 -7.43 2.43
CA VAL A 80 -12.05 -7.14 3.81
C VAL A 80 -12.90 -5.87 3.87
N ALA A 81 -12.48 -4.78 3.24
CA ALA A 81 -13.25 -3.54 3.20
C ALA A 81 -14.62 -3.75 2.55
N PHE A 82 -14.69 -4.51 1.45
CA PHE A 82 -15.94 -4.77 0.76
C PHE A 82 -16.90 -5.61 1.62
N PHE A 83 -16.44 -6.71 2.21
CA PHE A 83 -17.31 -7.61 2.95
C PHE A 83 -17.65 -7.12 4.36
N PHE A 84 -16.75 -6.40 5.04
CA PHE A 84 -16.96 -5.95 6.41
C PHE A 84 -17.42 -4.50 6.55
N VAL A 85 -17.20 -3.66 5.54
CA VAL A 85 -17.63 -2.25 5.60
C VAL A 85 -18.75 -2.00 4.59
N ILE A 86 -18.50 -2.25 3.30
CA ILE A 86 -19.45 -1.88 2.24
C ILE A 86 -20.71 -2.75 2.28
N THR A 87 -20.54 -4.08 2.38
CA THR A 87 -21.64 -5.05 2.35
C THR A 87 -22.63 -4.87 3.51
N PRO A 88 -22.21 -4.78 4.78
CA PRO A 88 -23.15 -4.55 5.88
C PRO A 88 -23.81 -3.17 5.79
N LEU A 89 -23.09 -2.15 5.34
CA LEU A 89 -23.67 -0.82 5.12
C LEU A 89 -24.76 -0.84 4.04
N ALA A 90 -24.50 -1.53 2.93
CA ALA A 90 -25.48 -1.73 1.87
C ALA A 90 -26.69 -2.54 2.34
N LEU A 91 -26.47 -3.57 3.18
CA LEU A 91 -27.54 -4.36 3.78
C LEU A 91 -28.41 -3.51 4.71
N LEU A 92 -27.79 -2.67 5.55
CA LEU A 92 -28.48 -1.68 6.40
C LEU A 92 -29.35 -0.74 5.58
N PHE A 93 -28.83 -0.17 4.49
CA PHE A 93 -29.63 0.70 3.61
C PHE A 93 -30.78 -0.04 2.92
N ARG A 94 -30.55 -1.29 2.51
CA ARG A 94 -31.58 -2.13 1.91
C ARG A 94 -32.70 -2.46 2.91
N LEU A 95 -32.35 -2.77 4.17
CA LEU A 95 -33.31 -3.00 5.25
C LEU A 95 -34.06 -1.71 5.63
N ALA A 96 -33.39 -0.56 5.60
CA ALA A 96 -34.01 0.75 5.80
C ALA A 96 -34.89 1.21 4.62
N GLY A 97 -35.00 0.42 3.55
CA GLY A 97 -35.81 0.73 2.37
C GLY A 97 -35.27 1.88 1.51
N ARG A 98 -34.04 2.33 1.76
CA ARG A 98 -33.38 3.41 1.00
C ARG A 98 -32.87 2.86 -0.32
N ASP A 99 -33.60 3.14 -1.40
CA ASP A 99 -33.16 2.90 -2.77
C ASP A 99 -32.34 4.10 -3.28
N ALA A 100 -31.12 4.25 -2.77
CA ALA A 100 -30.23 5.35 -3.16
C ALA A 100 -29.85 5.31 -4.66
N LEU A 101 -29.80 4.10 -5.23
CA LEU A 101 -29.45 3.87 -6.64
C LEU A 101 -30.66 3.89 -7.58
N ARG A 102 -31.89 4.07 -7.04
CA ARG A 102 -33.16 4.05 -7.81
C ARG A 102 -33.27 2.82 -8.72
N LEU A 103 -32.82 1.66 -8.24
CA LEU A 103 -32.75 0.43 -9.02
C LEU A 103 -34.13 -0.22 -9.23
N LYS A 104 -35.14 0.17 -8.44
CA LYS A 104 -36.50 -0.33 -8.63
C LYS A 104 -37.07 0.18 -9.96
N PRO A 105 -37.63 -0.71 -10.80
CA PRO A 105 -38.26 -0.29 -12.05
C PRO A 105 -39.41 0.66 -11.75
N ARG A 106 -39.32 1.88 -12.29
CA ARG A 106 -40.41 2.86 -12.23
C ARG A 106 -41.26 2.70 -13.49
N PRO A 107 -42.60 2.74 -13.37
CA PRO A 107 -43.48 2.88 -14.52
C PRO A 107 -43.34 4.30 -15.08
N ALA A 108 -42.26 4.55 -15.81
CA ALA A 108 -41.98 5.81 -16.47
C ALA A 108 -41.53 5.55 -17.92
N PRO A 109 -41.93 6.40 -18.88
CA PRO A 109 -41.55 6.23 -20.28
C PRO A 109 -40.04 6.41 -20.53
N SER A 110 -39.30 6.98 -19.58
CA SER A 110 -37.85 7.10 -19.65
C SER A 110 -37.21 7.15 -18.25
N TYR A 111 -35.92 6.83 -18.18
CA TYR A 111 -35.08 7.02 -16.99
C TYR A 111 -34.60 8.47 -16.81
N TRP A 112 -35.01 9.38 -17.72
CA TRP A 112 -34.58 10.76 -17.68
C TRP A 112 -35.07 11.44 -16.41
N ILE A 113 -34.14 12.02 -15.64
CA ILE A 113 -34.47 12.85 -14.50
C ILE A 113 -34.55 14.27 -15.02
N GLU A 114 -35.75 14.86 -15.04
CA GLU A 114 -35.89 16.27 -15.35
C GLU A 114 -35.10 17.09 -14.33
N GLY A 115 -34.06 17.76 -14.80
CA GLY A 115 -33.33 18.74 -13.99
C GLY A 115 -34.24 19.89 -13.61
N GLU A 116 -34.05 20.45 -12.41
CA GLU A 116 -34.81 21.62 -11.97
C GLU A 116 -34.62 22.76 -12.97
N LYS A 117 -35.71 23.22 -13.61
CA LYS A 117 -35.73 24.38 -14.52
C LYS A 117 -35.65 25.71 -13.75
N ARG A 118 -34.69 25.84 -12.84
CA ARG A 118 -34.44 27.10 -12.12
C ARG A 118 -33.14 27.72 -12.64
N TRP A 119 -33.23 28.36 -13.79
CA TRP A 119 -32.16 29.16 -14.38
C TRP A 119 -32.07 30.49 -13.63
N ASP A 120 -31.57 30.45 -12.40
CA ASP A 120 -31.22 31.64 -11.64
C ASP A 120 -29.72 31.91 -11.82
N ALA A 121 -29.30 33.18 -11.84
CA ALA A 121 -27.88 33.53 -11.96
C ALA A 121 -27.04 32.93 -10.81
N ASP A 122 -27.65 32.74 -9.64
CA ASP A 122 -27.06 32.08 -8.48
C ASP A 122 -26.97 30.54 -8.58
N SER A 123 -27.61 29.92 -9.59
CA SER A 123 -27.54 28.46 -9.78
C SER A 123 -26.13 28.00 -10.20
N PHE A 124 -25.37 28.85 -10.88
CA PHE A 124 -24.00 28.54 -11.31
C PHE A 124 -22.99 28.53 -10.16
N THR A 125 -23.34 29.12 -9.01
CA THR A 125 -22.46 29.24 -7.85
C THR A 125 -22.51 28.00 -6.94
N LYS A 126 -23.55 27.16 -7.06
CA LYS A 126 -23.76 25.96 -6.23
C LYS A 126 -23.94 24.69 -7.07
N GLN A 127 -23.13 24.53 -8.11
CA GLN A 127 -23.20 23.38 -9.03
C GLN A 127 -22.44 22.12 -8.55
N PHE A 128 -21.71 22.20 -7.42
CA PHE A 128 -20.90 21.11 -6.87
C PHE A 128 -21.30 20.78 -5.43
#